data_AF-A0A433LE66-F1
#
_entry.id   AF-A0A433LE66-F1
#
_cell.length_a   1.000
_cell.length_b   1.000
_cell.length_c   1.000
_cell.angle_alpha   90.00
_cell.angle_beta   90.00
_cell.angle_gamma   90.00
#
_symmetry.space_group_name_H-M   'P 1'
#
loop_
_entity.id
_entity.type
_entity.pdbx_description
1 polymer ?
#
loop_
_entity_poly.entity_id
_entity_poly.type
_entity_poly.pdbx_seq_one_letter_code
_entity_poly.pdbx_strand_id
1 'polypeptide(L)'
;MTPQDRISRLAQQIGDRLQNASQAPEDIQKGVQQVVRGAFDRLELVSREDFDILMDVLQRTRTRVEALERQVASLETAIENQKSAPKAPAPTSSVEAKESPAKDDTAKATVKKPKTADTATPSKRAASSSLKDDK
;
A
#
# COMPACT_ATOMS: atom_id res chain seq x y z
N MET A 1 16.39 65.94 -18.66
CA MET A 1 15.26 65.25 -18.00
C MET A 1 15.80 64.54 -16.78
N THR A 2 15.42 64.99 -15.59
CA THR A 2 15.98 64.44 -14.35
C THR A 2 15.29 63.09 -14.04
N PRO A 3 15.98 62.16 -13.36
CA PRO A 3 15.38 60.91 -12.90
C PRO A 3 14.15 61.14 -12.00
N GLN A 4 14.14 62.26 -11.27
CA GLN A 4 13.04 62.67 -10.40
C GLN A 4 11.74 62.93 -11.17
N ASP A 5 11.84 63.50 -12.38
CA ASP A 5 10.68 63.73 -13.26
C ASP A 5 10.00 62.41 -13.67
N ARG A 6 10.77 61.32 -13.77
CA ARG A 6 10.23 60.00 -14.14
C ARG A 6 9.48 59.37 -12.97
N ILE A 7 10.01 59.50 -11.75
CA ILE A 7 9.34 59.01 -10.53
C ILE A 7 8.07 59.81 -10.28
N SER A 8 8.10 61.15 -10.42
CA SER A 8 6.91 61.98 -10.26
C SER A 8 5.84 61.66 -11.31
N ARG A 9 6.21 61.45 -12.58
CA ARG A 9 5.24 61.01 -13.60
C ARG A 9 4.65 59.63 -13.31
N LEU A 10 5.47 58.70 -12.82
CA LEU A 10 5.00 57.38 -12.44
C LEU A 10 4.03 57.48 -11.25
N ALA A 11 4.37 58.28 -10.23
CA ALA A 11 3.50 58.54 -9.09
C ALA A 11 2.18 59.22 -9.50
N GLN A 12 2.24 60.19 -10.42
CA GLN A 12 1.05 60.86 -10.96
C GLN A 12 0.17 59.88 -11.75
N GLN A 13 0.76 59.08 -12.63
CA GLN A 13 0.04 58.08 -13.41
C GLN A 13 -0.55 56.96 -12.56
N ILE A 14 0.15 56.53 -11.51
CA ILE A 14 -0.37 55.56 -10.54
C ILE A 14 -1.51 56.19 -9.73
N GLY A 15 -1.35 57.45 -9.29
CA GLY A 15 -2.39 58.20 -8.60
C GLY A 15 -3.65 58.35 -9.45
N ASP A 16 -3.52 58.74 -10.72
CA ASP A 16 -4.64 58.90 -11.65
C ASP A 16 -5.34 57.55 -11.92
N ARG A 17 -4.57 56.48 -12.13
CA ARG A 17 -5.14 55.13 -12.31
C ARG A 17 -5.81 54.61 -11.05
N LEU A 18 -5.23 54.86 -9.87
CA LEU A 18 -5.81 54.46 -8.59
C LEU A 18 -7.08 55.25 -8.27
N GLN A 19 -7.10 56.55 -8.56
CA GLN A 19 -8.28 57.41 -8.40
C GLN A 19 -9.40 56.97 -9.34
N ASN A 20 -9.08 56.66 -10.61
CA ASN A 20 -10.04 56.13 -11.58
C ASN A 20 -10.53 54.72 -11.20
N ALA A 21 -9.65 53.87 -10.67
CA ALA A 21 -10.02 52.56 -10.15
C ALA A 21 -10.90 52.68 -8.89
N SER A 22 -10.67 53.69 -8.05
CA SER A 22 -11.50 53.96 -6.85
C SER A 22 -12.90 54.48 -7.21
N GLN A 23 -13.07 55.06 -8.40
CA GLN A 23 -14.39 55.44 -8.96
C GLN A 23 -15.17 54.22 -9.50
N ALA A 24 -14.50 53.09 -9.73
CA ALA A 24 -15.08 51.83 -10.19
C ALA A 24 -14.68 50.67 -9.24
N PRO A 25 -15.27 50.60 -8.04
CA PRO A 25 -14.89 49.60 -7.02
C PRO A 25 -14.99 48.16 -7.52
N GLU A 26 -15.88 47.87 -8.48
CA GLU A 26 -15.98 46.57 -9.13
C GLU A 26 -14.71 46.15 -9.89
N ASP A 27 -13.99 47.09 -10.50
CA ASP A 27 -12.80 46.78 -11.29
C ASP A 27 -11.60 46.48 -10.39
N ILE A 28 -11.49 47.19 -9.25
CA ILE A 28 -10.53 46.83 -8.20
C ILE A 28 -10.85 45.44 -7.65
N GLN A 29 -12.12 45.16 -7.35
CA GLN A 29 -12.54 43.86 -6.83
C GLN A 29 -12.20 42.71 -7.80
N LYS A 30 -12.49 42.90 -9.10
CA LYS A 30 -12.11 41.93 -10.15
C LYS A 30 -10.60 41.75 -10.25
N GLY A 31 -9.83 42.84 -10.20
CA GLY A 31 -8.36 42.79 -10.21
C GLY A 31 -7.78 42.03 -9.01
N VAL A 32 -8.28 42.30 -7.81
CA VAL A 32 -7.89 41.59 -6.58
C VAL A 32 -8.27 40.11 -6.67
N GLN A 33 -9.48 39.78 -7.14
CA GLN A 33 -9.93 38.40 -7.31
C GLN A 33 -9.06 37.64 -8.32
N GLN A 34 -8.66 38.29 -9.42
CA GLN A 34 -7.74 37.71 -10.41
C GLN A 34 -6.35 37.46 -9.83
N VAL A 35 -5.82 38.39 -9.03
CA VAL A 35 -4.52 38.20 -8.35
C VAL A 35 -4.59 37.05 -7.35
N VAL A 36 -5.67 36.96 -6.57
CA VAL A 36 -5.89 35.88 -5.60
C VAL A 36 -6.04 34.54 -6.31
N ARG A 37 -6.81 34.48 -7.42
CA ARG A 37 -6.97 33.26 -8.21
C ARG A 37 -5.65 32.82 -8.84
N GLY A 38 -4.93 33.77 -9.45
CA GLY A 38 -3.61 33.51 -10.02
C GLY A 38 -2.56 33.14 -8.96
N ALA A 39 -2.72 33.58 -7.71
CA ALA A 39 -1.90 33.12 -6.59
C ALA A 39 -2.23 31.67 -6.22
N PHE A 40 -3.50 31.29 -6.15
CA PHE A 40 -3.92 29.90 -5.92
C PHE A 40 -3.46 28.95 -7.02
N ASP A 41 -3.47 29.38 -8.29
CA ASP A 41 -2.97 28.56 -9.41
C ASP A 41 -1.44 28.36 -9.38
N ARG A 42 -0.71 29.26 -8.70
CA ARG A 42 0.75 29.15 -8.49
C ARG A 42 1.11 28.33 -7.26
N LEU A 43 0.14 28.00 -6.40
CA LEU A 43 0.33 27.10 -5.28
C LEU A 43 0.03 25.68 -5.76
N GLU A 44 0.84 24.70 -5.39
CA GLU A 44 0.52 23.29 -5.61
C GLU A 44 -0.57 22.85 -4.62
N LEU A 45 -1.80 23.25 -4.90
CA LEU A 45 -2.95 22.90 -4.09
C LEU A 45 -3.30 21.43 -4.34
N VAL A 46 -3.09 20.60 -3.33
CA VAL A 46 -3.64 19.25 -3.30
C VAL A 46 -5.07 19.35 -2.78
N SER A 47 -6.03 18.81 -3.53
CA SER A 47 -7.41 18.79 -3.07
C SER A 47 -7.53 17.90 -1.82
N ARG A 48 -8.53 18.18 -0.98
CA ARG A 48 -8.77 17.35 0.20
C ARG A 48 -9.09 15.90 -0.18
N GLU A 49 -9.79 15.72 -1.29
CA GLU A 49 -10.15 14.42 -1.85
C GLU A 49 -8.90 13.63 -2.26
N ASP A 50 -7.95 14.27 -2.96
CA ASP A 50 -6.69 13.62 -3.36
C ASP A 50 -5.82 13.24 -2.16
N PHE A 51 -5.78 14.09 -1.13
CA PHE A 51 -5.09 13.78 0.12
C PHE A 51 -5.69 12.55 0.80
N ASP A 52 -7.01 12.47 0.88
CA ASP A 52 -7.72 11.34 1.49
C ASP A 52 -7.46 10.04 0.69
N ILE A 53 -7.41 10.11 -0.64
CA ILE A 53 -7.04 8.97 -1.50
C ILE A 53 -5.62 8.50 -1.21
N LEU A 54 -4.64 9.42 -1.14
CA LEU A 54 -3.25 9.07 -0.84
C LEU A 54 -3.12 8.44 0.56
N MET A 55 -3.90 8.93 1.53
CA MET A 55 -3.95 8.37 2.87
C MET A 55 -4.48 6.93 2.87
N ASP A 56 -5.57 6.65 2.15
CA ASP A 56 -6.11 5.29 2.01
C ASP A 56 -5.11 4.35 1.32
N VAL A 57 -4.44 4.82 0.26
CA VAL A 57 -3.36 4.04 -0.37
C VAL A 57 -2.24 3.74 0.63
N LEU A 58 -1.81 4.72 1.42
CA LEU A 58 -0.77 4.54 2.44
C LEU A 58 -1.18 3.54 3.52
N GLN A 59 -2.44 3.55 3.95
CA GLN A 59 -2.95 2.58 4.91
C GLN A 59 -2.94 1.16 4.33
N ARG A 60 -3.42 1.00 3.09
CA ARG A 60 -3.42 -0.30 2.40
C ARG A 60 -2.02 -0.84 2.18
N THR A 61 -1.06 0.02 1.81
CA THR A 61 0.34 -0.40 1.63
C THR A 61 0.95 -0.82 2.96
N ARG A 62 0.69 -0.09 4.05
CA ARG A 62 1.14 -0.49 5.39
C ARG A 62 0.59 -1.86 5.78
N THR A 63 -0.71 -2.10 5.63
CA THR A 63 -1.31 -3.41 5.92
C THR A 63 -0.70 -4.53 5.07
N ARG A 64 -0.42 -4.27 3.80
CA ARG A 64 0.21 -5.25 2.91
C ARG A 64 1.66 -5.54 3.31
N VAL A 65 2.41 -4.52 3.71
CA VAL A 65 3.79 -4.69 4.21
C VAL A 65 3.78 -5.54 5.48
N GLU A 66 2.95 -5.22 6.46
CA GLU A 66 2.84 -6.00 7.71
C GLU A 66 2.46 -7.46 7.45
N ALA A 67 1.58 -7.72 6.47
CA ALA A 67 1.21 -9.07 6.08
C ALA A 67 2.38 -9.84 5.44
N LEU A 68 3.16 -9.18 4.59
CA LEU A 68 4.34 -9.78 3.96
C LEU A 68 5.46 -10.02 4.98
N GLU A 69 5.70 -9.09 5.89
CA GLU A 69 6.66 -9.26 6.99
C GLU A 69 6.33 -10.50 7.83
N ARG A 70 5.05 -10.72 8.15
CA ARG A 70 4.59 -11.93 8.86
C ARG A 70 4.83 -13.20 8.05
N GLN A 71 4.57 -13.18 6.74
CA GLN A 71 4.81 -14.33 5.87
C GLN A 71 6.30 -14.67 5.80
N VAL A 72 7.16 -13.66 5.64
CA VAL A 72 8.62 -13.83 5.63
C VAL A 72 9.10 -14.41 6.95
N ALA A 73 8.70 -13.85 8.10
CA ALA A 73 9.08 -14.37 9.41
C ALA A 73 8.64 -15.83 9.63
N SER A 74 7.44 -16.19 9.16
CA SER A 74 6.95 -17.58 9.21
C SER A 74 7.82 -18.51 8.36
N LEU A 75 8.24 -18.07 7.17
CA LEU A 75 9.09 -18.86 6.28
C LEU A 75 10.51 -18.98 6.83
N GLU A 76 11.09 -17.90 7.35
CA GLU A 76 12.39 -17.92 8.02
C GLU A 76 12.41 -18.90 9.19
N THR A 77 11.35 -18.89 10.02
CA THR A 77 11.20 -19.84 11.13
C THR A 77 11.07 -21.28 10.64
N ALA A 78 10.31 -21.51 9.57
CA ALA A 78 10.16 -22.85 8.99
C ALA A 78 11.47 -23.39 8.41
N ILE A 79 12.27 -22.53 7.77
CA ILE A 79 13.59 -22.87 7.24
C ILE A 79 14.56 -23.18 8.38
N GLU A 80 14.58 -22.37 9.44
CA GLU A 80 15.41 -22.64 10.61
C GLU A 80 15.02 -23.97 11.24
N ASN A 81 13.73 -24.24 11.46
CA ASN A 81 13.26 -25.52 11.98
C ASN A 81 13.63 -26.73 11.11
N GLN A 82 13.69 -26.58 9.77
CA GLN A 82 14.18 -27.62 8.88
C GLN A 82 15.70 -27.80 8.96
N LYS A 83 16.45 -26.73 9.22
CA LYS A 83 17.90 -26.74 9.36
C LYS A 83 18.36 -27.25 10.73
N SER A 84 17.61 -26.95 11.80
CA SER A 84 17.85 -27.41 13.16
C SER A 84 17.21 -28.77 13.45
N ALA A 85 16.52 -29.40 12.49
CA ALA A 85 16.00 -30.75 12.65
C ALA A 85 17.16 -31.69 13.02
N PRO A 86 17.12 -32.34 14.19
CA PRO A 86 18.22 -33.12 14.68
C PRO A 86 18.38 -34.33 13.77
N LYS A 87 19.60 -34.48 13.25
CA LYS A 87 20.14 -35.78 12.87
C LYS A 87 20.10 -36.68 14.11
N ALA A 88 18.94 -37.27 14.37
CA ALA A 88 18.77 -38.31 15.36
C ALA A 88 19.70 -39.49 15.01
N PRO A 89 20.20 -40.18 16.03
CA PRO A 89 21.53 -40.76 16.08
C PRO A 89 21.63 -41.92 15.10
N ALA A 90 22.65 -41.88 14.23
CA ALA A 90 23.12 -43.11 13.62
C ALA A 90 23.71 -43.96 14.76
N PRO A 91 23.16 -45.17 15.03
CA PRO A 91 23.73 -46.06 16.02
C PRO A 91 25.19 -46.32 15.61
N THR A 92 26.10 -46.07 16.54
CA THR A 92 27.46 -46.56 16.47
C THR A 92 27.38 -48.08 16.38
N SER A 93 27.55 -48.58 15.17
CA SER A 93 27.78 -49.99 14.87
C SER A 93 29.12 -50.40 15.49
N SER A 94 29.11 -50.73 16.78
CA SER A 94 30.05 -51.70 17.32
C SER A 94 29.75 -53.02 16.62
N VAL A 95 30.54 -53.34 15.59
CA VAL A 95 30.68 -54.70 15.08
C VAL A 95 32.15 -55.06 15.23
N GLU A 96 32.48 -55.59 16.40
CA GLU A 96 33.61 -56.50 16.54
C GLU A 96 33.06 -57.86 16.99
N ALA A 97 33.53 -58.89 16.27
CA ALA A 97 33.47 -60.32 16.58
C ALA A 97 32.17 -61.12 16.33
N LYS A 98 32.25 -61.87 15.22
CA LYS A 98 31.99 -63.31 15.06
C LYS A 98 30.66 -63.80 14.45
N GLU A 99 30.86 -64.32 13.23
CA GLU A 99 30.46 -65.65 12.76
C GLU A 99 29.06 -65.82 12.11
N SER A 100 29.10 -66.04 10.79
CA SER A 100 28.07 -66.57 9.88
C SER A 100 27.59 -67.98 10.32
N PRO A 101 26.66 -68.68 9.61
CA PRO A 101 25.83 -68.31 8.44
C PRO A 101 24.35 -68.77 8.55
N ALA A 102 23.44 -68.28 7.69
CA ALA A 102 22.41 -69.09 7.00
C ALA A 102 21.46 -68.26 6.12
N LYS A 103 21.61 -68.44 4.80
CA LYS A 103 20.61 -68.72 3.75
C LYS A 103 19.40 -67.82 3.47
N ASP A 104 19.18 -67.73 2.14
CA ASP A 104 17.95 -67.52 1.36
C ASP A 104 17.33 -66.12 1.38
N ASP A 105 17.62 -65.26 0.41
CA ASP A 105 17.06 -65.16 -0.95
C ASP A 105 15.65 -64.55 -1.04
N THR A 106 15.50 -63.74 -2.09
CA THR A 106 14.25 -63.25 -2.71
C THR A 106 13.41 -62.15 -2.04
N ALA A 107 13.73 -60.93 -2.47
CA ALA A 107 12.91 -60.12 -3.38
C ALA A 107 11.50 -59.62 -2.97
N LYS A 108 11.33 -58.33 -3.30
CA LYS A 108 10.20 -57.74 -4.06
C LYS A 108 9.05 -57.11 -3.25
N ALA A 109 9.22 -55.80 -3.12
CA ALA A 109 8.35 -54.76 -3.68
C ALA A 109 6.93 -54.54 -3.13
N THR A 110 6.69 -53.24 -2.94
CA THR A 110 5.51 -52.46 -3.34
C THR A 110 4.27 -52.41 -2.46
N VAL A 111 4.03 -51.18 -1.95
CA VAL A 111 2.79 -50.38 -2.11
C VAL A 111 1.62 -50.82 -1.21
N LYS A 112 1.02 -49.96 -0.37
CA LYS A 112 0.18 -48.81 -0.78
C LYS A 112 -0.22 -47.96 0.45
N LYS A 113 -0.04 -46.64 0.35
CA LYS A 113 -0.65 -45.57 1.19
C LYS A 113 -2.10 -45.28 0.69
N PRO A 114 -2.78 -44.22 1.18
CA PRO A 114 -3.65 -44.07 2.35
C PRO A 114 -5.16 -44.07 1.99
N LYS A 115 -6.05 -44.00 2.99
CA LYS A 115 -7.45 -43.58 2.82
C LYS A 115 -7.72 -42.29 3.59
N THR A 116 -7.83 -41.19 2.84
CA THR A 116 -8.46 -39.92 3.24
C THR A 116 -9.96 -40.02 3.00
N ALA A 117 -10.78 -39.60 3.97
CA ALA A 117 -12.19 -39.24 3.82
C ALA A 117 -12.31 -37.87 4.50
N ASP A 118 -12.45 -36.77 3.76
CA ASP A 118 -13.68 -36.25 3.14
C ASP A 118 -14.67 -35.73 4.19
N THR A 119 -14.80 -34.39 4.25
CA THR A 119 -16.11 -33.76 4.39
C THR A 119 -16.02 -32.31 3.91
N ALA A 120 -16.53 -32.07 2.70
CA ALA A 120 -16.89 -30.76 2.21
C ALA A 120 -18.34 -30.42 2.63
N THR A 121 -18.64 -29.15 2.89
CA THR A 121 -20.01 -28.60 2.88
C THR A 121 -19.95 -27.11 2.50
N PRO A 122 -20.53 -26.69 1.36
CA PRO A 122 -20.77 -25.29 1.06
C PRO A 122 -22.25 -24.94 1.29
N SER A 123 -22.54 -23.80 1.92
CA SER A 123 -23.92 -23.30 2.02
C SER A 123 -24.02 -21.78 1.82
N LYS A 124 -24.58 -21.47 0.65
CA LYS A 124 -25.62 -20.46 0.35
C LYS A 124 -25.29 -18.95 0.36
N ARG A 125 -25.34 -18.42 -0.87
CA ARG A 125 -25.46 -17.02 -1.29
C ARG A 125 -26.95 -16.72 -1.58
N ALA A 126 -27.52 -15.66 -1.01
CA ALA A 126 -28.74 -14.96 -1.44
C ALA A 126 -28.84 -13.66 -0.62
N ALA A 127 -28.57 -12.49 -1.19
CA ALA A 127 -29.55 -11.62 -1.85
C ALA A 127 -30.55 -10.96 -0.87
N SER A 128 -30.26 -9.71 -0.50
CA SER A 128 -31.27 -8.76 0.00
C SER A 128 -30.96 -7.37 -0.57
N SER A 129 -31.43 -7.14 -1.80
CA SER A 129 -31.67 -5.83 -2.39
C SER A 129 -33.11 -5.81 -2.89
N SER A 130 -33.99 -5.07 -2.23
CA SER A 130 -35.32 -4.63 -2.74
C SER A 130 -35.76 -3.46 -1.85
N LEU A 131 -35.90 -2.24 -2.40
CA LEU A 131 -37.13 -1.69 -2.98
C LEU A 131 -38.23 -1.59 -1.90
N LYS A 132 -38.48 -0.42 -1.29
CA LYS A 132 -39.26 0.74 -1.77
C LYS A 132 -40.77 0.51 -1.62
N ASP A 133 -41.32 0.92 -0.49
CA ASP A 133 -42.76 1.19 -0.24
C ASP A 133 -42.82 2.26 0.88
N ASP A 134 -43.25 3.50 0.61
CA ASP A 134 -44.63 4.00 0.67
C ASP A 134 -45.18 4.13 2.11
N LYS A 135 -45.00 5.31 2.72
CA LYS A 135 -46.01 6.07 3.47
C LYS A 135 -45.53 7.50 3.79
#